data_AF-A0A7H4MV32-F1
#
_entry.id   AF-A0A7H4MV32-F1
#
_cell.length_a   1.000
_cell.length_b   1.000
_cell.length_c   1.000
_cell.angle_alpha   90.00
_cell.angle_beta   90.00
_cell.angle_gamma   90.00
#
_symmetry.space_group_name_H-M   'P 1'
#
loop_
_entity.id
_entity.type
_entity.pdbx_description
1 polymer ?
#
loop_
_entity_poly.entity_id
_entity_poly.type
_entity_poly.pdbx_seq_one_letter_code
_entity_poly.pdbx_strand_id
1 'polypeptide(L)'
;MARNIAHNLALLGRDVHLISAVGSDFYGETLLEQTRQAGVNVQSCIRLHGHNTATYLSIANPQEETVLAINDTHILQSLTPPAAESVSDLLTHAGVVLVDCNLTEQSLEWVFTLANGIPVFVDTVSEFKAHRIRPWLGKIHTLKPTLRELQILWGTGYRKRRGSRSGASMAARKGNSAGGDLLGRRRCFL
;
A
#
# COMPACT_ATOMS: atom_id res chain seq x y z
N MET A 1 -0.44 6.98 2.65
CA MET A 1 -0.77 5.70 3.30
C MET A 1 0.47 4.87 3.58
N ALA A 2 1.28 4.50 2.57
CA ALA A 2 2.55 3.79 2.77
C ALA A 2 3.44 4.40 3.87
N ARG A 3 3.57 5.73 3.91
CA ARG A 3 4.29 6.46 4.98
C ARG A 3 3.81 6.12 6.39
N ASN A 4 2.51 5.96 6.62
CA ASN A 4 1.97 5.66 7.95
C ASN A 4 2.30 4.23 8.38
N ILE A 5 2.26 3.30 7.43
CA ILE A 5 2.66 1.90 7.68
C ILE A 5 4.16 1.86 8.00
N ALA A 6 4.99 2.54 7.19
CA ALA A 6 6.43 2.63 7.42
C ALA A 6 6.76 3.24 8.79
N HIS A 7 6.11 4.36 9.13
CA HIS A 7 6.25 5.03 10.41
C HIS A 7 5.92 4.09 11.59
N ASN A 8 4.77 3.41 11.55
CA ASN A 8 4.37 2.51 12.63
C ASN A 8 5.30 1.29 12.75
N LEU A 9 5.79 0.75 11.63
CA LEU A 9 6.75 -0.35 11.65
C LEU A 9 8.09 0.08 12.26
N ALA A 10 8.56 1.28 11.95
CA ALA A 10 9.78 1.83 12.54
C ALA A 10 9.63 2.07 14.06
N LEU A 11 8.48 2.60 14.51
CA LEU A 11 8.17 2.72 15.94
C LEU A 11 8.12 1.37 16.67
N LEU A 12 7.80 0.29 15.95
CA LEU A 12 7.86 -1.09 16.47
C LEU A 12 9.26 -1.72 16.39
N GLY A 13 10.29 -0.93 16.09
CA GLY A 13 11.69 -1.35 16.04
C GLY A 13 12.06 -2.17 14.80
N ARG A 14 11.32 -2.02 13.70
CA ARG A 14 11.66 -2.65 12.42
C ARG A 14 12.56 -1.74 11.60
N ASP A 15 13.49 -2.36 10.87
CA ASP A 15 14.25 -1.68 9.83
C ASP A 15 13.35 -1.49 8.60
N VAL A 16 13.13 -0.23 8.21
CA VAL A 16 12.14 0.13 7.20
C VAL A 16 12.73 1.18 6.28
N HIS A 17 12.70 0.87 4.98
CA HIS A 17 13.00 1.82 3.92
C HIS A 17 11.70 2.24 3.23
N LEU A 18 11.52 3.54 3.03
CA LEU A 18 10.40 4.10 2.29
C LEU A 18 10.87 4.56 0.91
N ILE A 19 10.24 4.01 -0.13
CA ILE A 19 10.35 4.49 -1.50
C ILE A 19 9.07 5.27 -1.79
N SER A 20 9.18 6.58 -2.02
CA SER A 20 8.03 7.44 -2.29
C SER A 20 8.43 8.70 -3.06
N ALA A 21 7.48 9.56 -3.37
CA ALA A 21 7.70 10.83 -4.06
C ALA A 21 7.03 11.98 -3.30
N VAL A 22 7.75 13.09 -3.13
CA VAL A 22 7.27 14.34 -2.55
C VAL A 22 7.62 15.51 -3.46
N GLY A 23 6.86 16.60 -3.33
CA GLY A 23 7.23 17.85 -3.97
C GLY A 23 8.46 18.43 -3.29
N SER A 24 9.26 19.18 -4.03
CA SER A 24 10.32 20.01 -3.44
C SER A 24 9.72 21.26 -2.77
N ASP A 25 8.75 21.05 -1.88
CA ASP A 25 8.01 22.06 -1.14
C ASP A 25 8.15 21.87 0.38
N PHE A 26 7.68 22.85 1.14
CA PHE A 26 7.76 22.83 2.60
C PHE A 26 7.09 21.59 3.22
N TYR A 27 5.98 21.14 2.64
CA TYR A 27 5.23 19.98 3.13
C TYR A 27 5.99 18.69 2.91
N GLY A 28 6.64 18.53 1.74
CA GLY A 28 7.46 17.39 1.40
C GLY A 28 8.63 17.23 2.36
N GLU A 29 9.39 18.30 2.59
CA GLU A 29 10.50 18.28 3.54
C GLU A 29 10.03 17.97 4.97
N THR A 30 8.92 18.58 5.41
CA THR A 30 8.35 18.32 6.73
C THR A 30 7.94 16.84 6.88
N LEU A 31 7.29 16.27 5.87
CA LEU A 31 6.89 14.86 5.89
C LEU A 31 8.09 13.92 5.93
N LEU A 32 9.12 14.18 5.12
CA LEU A 32 10.33 13.37 5.10
C LEU A 32 11.07 13.44 6.45
N GLU A 33 11.21 14.63 7.01
CA GLU A 33 11.89 14.82 8.29
C GLU A 33 11.16 14.11 9.44
N GLN A 34 9.84 14.28 9.56
CA GLN A 34 9.05 13.56 10.57
C GLN A 34 9.10 12.04 10.39
N THR A 35 9.17 11.57 9.13
CA THR A 35 9.25 10.13 8.83
C THR A 35 10.62 9.57 9.23
N ARG A 36 11.69 10.32 8.96
CA ARG A 36 13.05 10.01 9.38
C ARG A 36 13.20 10.00 10.90
N GLN A 37 12.60 10.96 11.60
CA GLN A 37 12.59 11.01 13.07
C GLN A 37 11.93 9.79 13.72
N ALA A 38 10.98 9.16 13.02
CA ALA A 38 10.37 7.90 13.48
C ALA A 38 11.25 6.66 13.26
N GLY A 39 12.42 6.80 12.64
CA GLY A 39 13.36 5.70 12.37
C GLY A 39 13.25 5.10 10.97
N VAL A 40 12.45 5.67 10.07
CA VAL A 40 12.34 5.19 8.69
C VAL A 40 13.49 5.73 7.84
N ASN A 41 14.14 4.88 7.06
CA ASN A 41 15.09 5.33 6.03
C ASN A 41 14.31 5.93 4.84
N VAL A 42 14.53 7.21 4.58
CA VAL A 42 13.86 7.98 3.51
C VAL A 42 14.81 8.40 2.38
N GLN A 43 16.03 7.87 2.32
CA GLN A 43 17.01 8.22 1.29
C GLN A 43 16.52 7.88 -0.13
N SER A 44 15.65 6.88 -0.23
CA SER A 44 15.03 6.43 -1.47
C SER A 44 13.78 7.22 -1.88
N CYS A 45 13.41 8.27 -1.14
CA CYS A 45 12.31 9.16 -1.52
C CYS A 45 12.76 10.20 -2.55
N ILE A 46 12.01 10.30 -3.64
CA ILE A 46 12.26 11.25 -4.73
C ILE A 46 11.66 12.61 -4.39
N ARG A 47 12.42 13.67 -4.62
CA ARG A 47 11.97 15.07 -4.52
C ARG A 47 11.79 15.65 -5.91
N LEU A 48 10.61 16.16 -6.22
CA LEU A 48 10.28 16.67 -7.55
C LEU A 48 10.07 18.18 -7.53
N HIS A 49 10.95 18.89 -8.25
CA HIS A 49 10.85 20.34 -8.43
C HIS A 49 9.63 20.71 -9.28
N GLY A 50 8.89 21.75 -8.87
CA GLY A 50 7.69 22.23 -9.57
C GLY A 50 6.42 21.39 -9.33
N HIS A 51 6.51 20.34 -8.49
CA HIS A 51 5.36 19.53 -8.10
C HIS A 51 4.96 19.80 -6.64
N ASN A 52 3.67 19.66 -6.37
CA ASN A 52 3.13 19.71 -5.01
C ASN A 52 3.19 18.32 -4.37
N THR A 53 3.53 18.29 -3.08
CA THR A 53 3.44 17.09 -2.25
C THR A 53 1.99 16.59 -2.17
N ALA A 54 1.83 15.27 -2.18
CA ALA A 54 0.52 14.62 -2.13
C ALA A 54 -0.29 15.10 -0.91
N THR A 55 -1.51 15.56 -1.16
CA THR A 55 -2.37 16.19 -0.16
C THR A 55 -3.75 15.55 -0.16
N TYR A 56 -4.23 15.22 1.04
CA TYR A 56 -5.60 14.79 1.27
C TYR A 56 -6.27 15.80 2.21
N LEU A 57 -7.29 16.49 1.71
CA LEU A 57 -8.08 17.44 2.48
C LEU A 57 -9.47 16.85 2.67
N SER A 58 -9.90 16.70 3.92
CA SER A 58 -11.26 16.30 4.28
C SER A 58 -11.93 17.43 5.05
N ILE A 59 -13.16 17.76 4.66
CA ILE A 59 -14.05 18.67 5.37
C ILE A 59 -15.12 17.83 6.02
N ALA A 60 -15.26 17.96 7.34
CA ALA A 60 -16.28 17.28 8.12
C ALA A 60 -17.37 18.27 8.60
N ASN A 61 -18.59 17.78 8.78
CA ASN A 61 -19.65 18.52 9.46
C ASN A 61 -19.43 18.50 10.99
N PRO A 62 -20.23 19.25 11.78
CA PRO A 62 -20.15 19.21 13.25
C PRO A 62 -20.43 17.85 13.88
N GLN A 63 -20.96 16.88 13.12
CA GLN A 63 -21.18 15.50 13.53
C GLN A 63 -19.98 14.59 13.21
N GLU A 64 -18.85 15.16 12.78
CA GLU A 64 -17.61 14.47 12.37
C GLU A 64 -17.75 13.61 11.10
N GLU A 65 -18.84 13.77 10.35
CA GLU A 65 -19.03 13.08 9.08
C GLU A 65 -18.33 13.85 7.96
N THR A 66 -17.52 13.17 7.16
CA THR A 66 -16.88 13.77 5.99
C THR A 66 -17.92 14.17 4.94
N VAL A 67 -18.02 15.47 4.65
CA VAL A 67 -18.92 16.02 3.63
C VAL A 67 -18.22 16.27 2.29
N LEU A 68 -16.92 16.54 2.31
CA LEU A 68 -16.11 16.71 1.10
C LEU A 68 -14.70 16.17 1.35
N ALA A 69 -14.15 15.46 0.37
CA ALA A 69 -12.75 15.06 0.38
C ALA A 69 -12.10 15.38 -0.97
N ILE A 70 -10.97 16.08 -0.92
CA ILE A 70 -10.09 16.33 -2.07
C ILE A 70 -8.84 15.49 -1.87
N ASN A 71 -8.51 14.69 -2.88
CA ASN A 71 -7.38 13.77 -2.83
C ASN A 71 -6.45 14.01 -4.03
N ASP A 72 -5.40 14.81 -3.82
CA ASP A 72 -4.33 14.98 -4.79
C ASP A 72 -3.15 14.08 -4.43
N THR A 73 -3.10 12.92 -5.07
CA THR A 73 -1.98 11.97 -4.95
C THR A 73 -1.26 11.79 -6.28
N HIS A 74 -1.39 12.74 -7.22
CA HIS A 74 -0.89 12.55 -8.59
C HIS A 74 0.63 12.39 -8.64
N ILE A 75 1.35 13.06 -7.74
CA ILE A 75 2.80 12.95 -7.64
C ILE A 75 3.29 11.51 -7.45
N LEU A 76 2.50 10.63 -6.83
CA LEU A 76 2.88 9.21 -6.65
C LEU A 76 2.96 8.44 -7.97
N GLN A 77 2.37 8.94 -9.05
CA GLN A 77 2.49 8.36 -10.38
C GLN A 77 3.88 8.58 -11.00
N SER A 78 4.68 9.50 -10.45
CA SER A 78 6.09 9.71 -10.85
C SER A 78 7.02 8.57 -10.44
N LEU A 79 6.60 7.69 -9.53
CA LEU A 79 7.31 6.50 -9.10
C LEU A 79 7.33 5.43 -10.18
N THR A 80 7.89 5.77 -11.33
CA THR A 80 8.02 4.92 -12.51
C THR A 80 9.23 4.00 -12.37
N PRO A 81 9.29 2.87 -13.10
CA PRO A 81 10.45 1.99 -13.07
C PRO A 81 11.79 2.71 -13.35
N PRO A 82 11.89 3.63 -14.34
CA PRO A 82 13.13 4.39 -14.53
C PRO A 82 13.47 5.30 -13.33
N ALA A 83 12.47 5.94 -12.72
CA ALA A 83 12.69 6.82 -11.56
C ALA A 83 13.11 6.05 -10.31
N ALA A 84 12.74 4.77 -10.21
CA ALA A 84 13.03 3.89 -9.08
C ALA A 84 14.16 2.87 -9.36
N GLU A 85 14.85 2.97 -10.50
CA GLU A 85 15.88 2.01 -10.89
C GLU A 85 17.03 1.93 -9.87
N SER A 86 17.43 3.08 -9.32
CA SER A 86 18.49 3.20 -8.30
C SER A 86 18.17 2.47 -6.99
N VAL A 87 16.92 2.06 -6.77
CA VAL A 87 16.48 1.35 -5.55
C VAL A 87 16.06 -0.09 -5.84
N SER A 88 16.36 -0.60 -7.03
CA SER A 88 16.09 -1.99 -7.42
C SER A 88 16.80 -3.00 -6.52
N ASP A 89 18.09 -2.78 -6.22
CA ASP A 89 18.87 -3.63 -5.30
C ASP A 89 18.28 -3.68 -3.89
N LEU A 90 17.76 -2.54 -3.41
CA LEU A 90 17.09 -2.47 -2.11
C LEU A 90 15.84 -3.36 -2.10
N LEU A 91 15.05 -3.35 -3.17
CA LEU A 91 13.85 -4.17 -3.30
C LEU A 91 14.17 -5.66 -3.39
N THR A 92 15.21 -6.07 -4.12
CA THR A 92 15.58 -7.48 -4.32
C THR A 92 16.19 -8.13 -3.09
N HIS A 93 16.71 -7.35 -2.14
CA HIS A 93 17.26 -7.83 -0.87
C HIS A 93 16.31 -7.63 0.31
N ALA A 94 15.11 -7.09 0.09
CA ALA A 94 14.14 -6.87 1.15
C ALA A 94 13.61 -8.20 1.72
N GLY A 95 13.46 -8.28 3.05
CA GLY A 95 12.80 -9.43 3.68
C GLY A 95 11.30 -9.52 3.38
N VAL A 96 10.66 -8.36 3.16
CA VAL A 96 9.25 -8.20 2.80
C VAL A 96 9.10 -6.94 1.96
N VAL A 97 8.25 -6.98 0.94
CA VAL A 97 7.86 -5.78 0.17
C VAL A 97 6.41 -5.43 0.51
N LEU A 98 6.17 -4.18 0.87
CA LEU A 98 4.82 -3.63 1.01
C LEU A 98 4.58 -2.60 -0.09
N VAL A 99 3.49 -2.78 -0.83
CA VAL A 99 3.11 -1.89 -1.92
C VAL A 99 1.64 -1.51 -1.81
N ASP A 100 1.29 -0.34 -2.32
CA ASP A 100 -0.10 0.11 -2.37
C ASP A 100 -0.55 0.46 -3.79
N CYS A 101 -1.86 0.45 -4.02
CA CYS A 101 -2.42 0.72 -5.35
C CYS A 101 -2.39 2.21 -5.75
N ASN A 102 -1.70 3.10 -5.04
CA ASN A 102 -1.42 4.44 -5.58
C ASN A 102 -0.45 4.37 -6.76
N LEU A 103 0.41 3.35 -6.80
CA LEU A 103 1.29 3.08 -7.93
C LEU A 103 0.50 2.81 -9.23
N THR A 104 1.12 3.16 -10.34
CA THR A 104 0.62 2.83 -11.68
C THR A 104 0.75 1.33 -11.94
N GLU A 105 0.04 0.82 -12.94
CA GLU A 105 0.13 -0.60 -13.32
C GLU A 105 1.56 -0.99 -13.73
N GLN A 106 2.24 -0.10 -14.46
CA GLN A 106 3.64 -0.29 -14.85
C GLN A 106 4.58 -0.40 -13.64
N SER A 107 4.39 0.45 -12.63
CA SER A 107 5.21 0.41 -11.42
C SER A 107 4.91 -0.82 -10.56
N LEU A 108 3.63 -1.23 -10.50
CA LEU A 108 3.25 -2.49 -9.84
C LEU A 108 3.91 -3.69 -10.54
N GLU A 109 3.86 -3.75 -11.87
CA GLU A 109 4.51 -4.80 -12.66
C GLU A 109 6.01 -4.89 -12.36
N TRP A 110 6.68 -3.74 -12.33
CA TRP A 110 8.10 -3.68 -11.98
C TRP A 110 8.37 -4.20 -10.56
N VAL A 111 7.60 -3.77 -9.56
CA VAL A 111 7.72 -4.25 -8.17
C VAL A 111 7.51 -5.78 -8.10
N PHE A 112 6.46 -6.31 -8.72
CA PHE A 112 6.17 -7.75 -8.70
C PHE A 112 7.16 -8.60 -9.51
N THR A 113 7.90 -7.98 -10.43
CA THR A 113 8.98 -8.63 -11.16
C THR A 113 10.24 -8.71 -10.31
N LEU A 114 10.61 -7.62 -9.62
CA LEU A 114 11.78 -7.58 -8.74
C LEU A 114 11.60 -8.38 -7.45
N ALA A 115 10.42 -8.34 -6.85
CA ALA A 115 10.10 -9.03 -5.60
C ALA A 115 9.97 -10.56 -5.76
N ASN A 116 10.52 -11.15 -6.81
CA ASN A 116 10.40 -12.57 -7.10
C ASN A 116 10.93 -13.42 -5.94
N GLY A 117 10.05 -14.21 -5.31
CA GLY A 117 10.37 -15.01 -4.13
C GLY A 117 10.29 -14.26 -2.79
N ILE A 118 10.10 -12.94 -2.81
CA ILE A 118 9.93 -12.10 -1.62
C ILE A 118 8.42 -11.98 -1.30
N PRO A 119 7.99 -12.15 -0.03
CA PRO A 119 6.60 -11.93 0.34
C PRO A 119 6.13 -10.50 0.04
N VAL A 120 5.13 -10.36 -0.84
CA VAL A 120 4.53 -9.06 -1.17
C VAL A 120 3.22 -8.85 -0.42
N PHE A 121 3.15 -7.78 0.36
CA PHE A 121 1.97 -7.30 1.06
C PHE A 121 1.37 -6.14 0.27
N VAL A 122 0.05 -6.18 0.07
CA VAL A 122 -0.64 -5.19 -0.75
C VAL A 122 -1.75 -4.53 0.02
N ASP A 123 -1.77 -3.20 -0.02
CA ASP A 123 -2.90 -2.39 0.40
C ASP A 123 -3.59 -1.78 -0.82
N THR A 124 -4.87 -2.07 -0.97
CA THR A 124 -5.68 -1.69 -2.12
C THR A 124 -6.03 -0.21 -2.17
N VAL A 125 -5.85 0.52 -1.07
CA VAL A 125 -6.09 1.97 -0.90
C VAL A 125 -7.56 2.38 -1.06
N SER A 126 -8.16 2.09 -2.21
CA SER A 126 -9.53 2.47 -2.52
C SER A 126 -10.14 1.56 -3.59
N GLU A 127 -11.48 1.61 -3.65
CA GLU A 127 -12.29 0.96 -4.68
C GLU A 127 -11.80 1.28 -6.11
N PHE A 128 -11.47 2.55 -6.38
CA PHE A 128 -11.01 3.00 -7.70
C PHE A 128 -9.65 2.44 -8.12
N LYS A 129 -8.80 2.06 -7.16
CA LYS A 129 -7.41 1.63 -7.42
C LYS A 129 -7.22 0.13 -7.26
N ALA A 130 -8.12 -0.55 -6.54
CA ALA A 130 -8.02 -1.97 -6.26
C ALA A 130 -7.86 -2.84 -7.52
N HIS A 131 -8.53 -2.51 -8.63
CA HIS A 131 -8.46 -3.31 -9.85
C HIS A 131 -7.04 -3.51 -10.40
N ARG A 132 -6.11 -2.57 -10.13
CA ARG A 132 -4.72 -2.60 -10.63
C ARG A 132 -3.94 -3.83 -10.19
N ILE A 133 -4.31 -4.46 -9.06
CA ILE A 133 -3.58 -5.63 -8.55
C ILE A 133 -4.15 -6.97 -9.03
N ARG A 134 -5.23 -6.97 -9.83
CA ARG A 134 -5.86 -8.20 -10.34
C ARG A 134 -4.87 -9.13 -11.06
N PRO A 135 -3.97 -8.64 -11.95
CA PRO A 135 -2.99 -9.51 -12.62
C PRO A 135 -2.02 -10.18 -11.65
N TRP A 136 -1.82 -9.59 -10.47
CA TRP A 136 -0.79 -9.96 -9.50
C TRP A 136 -1.30 -10.78 -8.33
N LEU A 137 -2.61 -11.06 -8.24
CA LEU A 137 -3.22 -11.80 -7.13
C LEU A 137 -2.52 -13.12 -6.78
N GLY A 138 -1.94 -13.82 -7.77
CA GLY A 138 -1.19 -15.06 -7.57
C GLY A 138 0.19 -14.88 -6.92
N LYS A 139 0.75 -13.65 -6.93
CA LYS A 139 2.06 -13.32 -6.34
C LYS A 139 1.95 -12.58 -5.00
N ILE A 140 0.73 -12.27 -4.55
CA ILE A 140 0.50 -11.54 -3.29
C ILE A 140 0.51 -12.49 -2.11
N HIS A 141 1.37 -12.23 -1.13
CA HIS A 141 1.41 -12.97 0.13
C HIS A 141 0.25 -12.61 1.06
N THR A 142 -0.08 -11.31 1.15
CA THR A 142 -1.17 -10.80 2.00
C THR A 142 -1.78 -9.56 1.37
N LEU A 143 -3.10 -9.53 1.28
CA LEU A 143 -3.88 -8.41 0.78
C LEU A 143 -4.65 -7.77 1.93
N LYS A 144 -4.72 -6.43 1.98
CA LYS A 144 -5.49 -5.66 2.96
C LYS A 144 -6.66 -4.88 2.33
N PRO A 145 -7.72 -5.55 1.86
CA PRO A 145 -8.84 -4.90 1.22
C PRO A 145 -9.97 -4.55 2.19
N THR A 146 -10.77 -3.57 1.81
CA THR A 146 -12.15 -3.39 2.32
C THR A 146 -13.09 -4.41 1.65
N LEU A 147 -14.31 -4.56 2.17
CA LEU A 147 -15.30 -5.47 1.58
C LEU A 147 -15.65 -5.08 0.13
N ARG A 148 -15.76 -3.78 -0.15
CA ARG A 148 -16.08 -3.28 -1.50
C ARG A 148 -14.92 -3.52 -2.46
N GLU A 149 -13.69 -3.33 -2.01
CA GLU A 149 -12.49 -3.67 -2.80
C GLU A 149 -12.41 -5.17 -3.10
N LEU A 150 -12.79 -6.05 -2.14
CA LEU A 150 -12.91 -7.49 -2.41
C LEU A 150 -13.94 -7.79 -3.50
N GLN A 151 -15.10 -7.13 -3.48
CA GLN A 151 -16.12 -7.29 -4.51
C GLN A 151 -15.63 -6.81 -5.88
N ILE A 152 -14.82 -5.75 -5.91
CA ILE A 152 -14.15 -5.30 -7.13
C ILE A 152 -13.14 -6.34 -7.61
N LEU A 153 -12.45 -7.06 -6.73
CA LEU A 153 -11.44 -8.04 -7.14
C LEU A 153 -12.02 -9.40 -7.53
N TRP A 154 -13.06 -9.87 -6.84
CA TRP A 154 -13.63 -11.22 -6.97
C TRP A 154 -15.08 -11.26 -7.49
N GLY A 155 -15.69 -10.10 -7.74
CA GLY A 155 -17.08 -9.99 -8.17
C GLY A 155 -18.08 -9.78 -7.02
N THR A 156 -19.28 -9.35 -7.38
CA THR A 156 -20.34 -8.91 -6.45
C THR A 156 -20.90 -10.01 -5.53
N GLY A 157 -20.59 -11.28 -5.81
CA GLY A 157 -21.00 -12.42 -4.98
C GLY A 157 -20.23 -12.57 -3.66
N TYR A 158 -19.19 -11.78 -3.42
CA TYR A 158 -18.39 -11.90 -2.19
C TYR A 158 -19.17 -11.39 -0.97
N ARG A 159 -19.55 -12.30 -0.07
CA ARG A 159 -20.18 -12.00 1.23
C ARG A 159 -19.26 -12.37 2.38
N LYS A 160 -19.12 -11.45 3.34
CA LYS A 160 -18.48 -11.72 4.64
C LYS A 160 -19.18 -12.90 5.32
N ARG A 161 -18.43 -13.95 5.68
CA ARG A 161 -18.96 -15.07 6.47
C ARG A 161 -19.38 -14.56 7.84
N ARG A 162 -20.62 -14.85 8.29
CA ARG A 162 -21.11 -14.49 9.64
C ARG A 162 -20.10 -15.04 10.67
N GLY A 163 -19.52 -14.15 11.48
CA GLY A 163 -18.57 -14.51 12.56
C GLY A 163 -17.16 -13.93 12.45
N SER A 164 -16.76 -13.25 11.37
CA SER A 164 -15.47 -12.52 11.38
C SER A 164 -15.61 -11.15 12.06
N ARG A 165 -14.87 -10.97 13.16
CA ARG A 165 -14.89 -9.76 14.00
C ARG A 165 -14.71 -8.49 13.15
N SER A 166 -15.56 -7.49 13.37
CA SER A 166 -15.47 -6.15 12.79
C SER A 166 -14.22 -5.46 13.35
N GLY A 167 -13.20 -5.25 12.51
CA GLY A 167 -11.99 -4.51 12.90
C GLY A 167 -10.71 -4.98 12.23
N ALA A 168 -10.66 -6.24 11.74
CA ALA A 168 -9.48 -6.76 11.06
C ALA A 168 -9.65 -6.73 9.54
N SER A 169 -8.66 -6.18 8.85
CA SER A 169 -8.47 -6.34 7.41
C SER A 169 -8.58 -7.81 7.00
N MET A 170 -9.30 -8.09 5.93
CA MET A 170 -9.53 -9.46 5.49
C MET A 170 -8.36 -9.95 4.64
N ALA A 171 -7.43 -10.69 5.26
CA ALA A 171 -6.38 -11.38 4.51
C ALA A 171 -7.00 -12.52 3.67
N ALA A 172 -7.14 -12.30 2.36
CA ALA A 172 -7.56 -13.33 1.42
C ALA A 172 -6.34 -14.05 0.84
N ARG A 173 -6.28 -15.38 0.96
CA ARG A 173 -5.36 -16.23 0.18
C ARG A 173 -6.18 -17.05 -0.82
N LYS A 174 -5.67 -17.20 -2.03
CA LYS A 174 -6.31 -18.03 -3.07
C LYS A 174 -6.17 -19.51 -2.67
N GLY A 175 -7.28 -20.18 -2.36
CA GLY A 175 -7.38 -21.63 -2.48
C GLY A 175 -7.65 -21.95 -3.95
N ASN A 176 -6.74 -22.68 -4.60
CA ASN A 176 -7.08 -23.30 -5.88
C ASN A 176 -8.22 -24.29 -5.63
N SER A 177 -9.18 -24.32 -6.55
CA SER A 177 -10.41 -25.09 -6.51
C SER A 177 -10.21 -26.58 -6.24
N ALA A 178 -10.39 -27.00 -4.99
CA ALA A 178 -11.03 -28.24 -4.56
C ALA A 178 -11.33 -28.08 -3.06
N GLY A 179 -12.55 -28.42 -2.63
CA GLY A 179 -13.04 -28.18 -1.28
C GLY A 179 -12.06 -28.63 -0.19
N GLY A 180 -11.71 -27.72 0.72
CA GLY A 180 -10.78 -28.00 1.80
C GLY A 180 -10.60 -26.79 2.70
N ASP A 181 -11.15 -26.92 3.91
CA ASP A 181 -11.06 -26.08 5.09
C ASP A 181 -10.06 -24.90 5.07
N LEU A 182 -10.61 -23.67 4.97
CA LEU A 182 -9.91 -22.39 4.83
C LEU A 182 -9.42 -21.77 6.17
N LEU A 183 -9.32 -22.56 7.24
CA LEU A 183 -8.86 -22.12 8.57
C LEU A 183 -7.68 -22.95 9.11
N GLY A 184 -6.70 -23.22 8.25
CA GLY A 184 -5.39 -23.73 8.66
C GLY A 184 -4.57 -22.65 9.37
N ARG A 185 -4.51 -22.73 10.70
CA ARG A 185 -3.73 -21.91 11.66
C ARG A 185 -2.41 -21.34 11.11
N ARG A 186 -2.44 -20.14 10.52
CA ARG A 186 -1.35 -19.16 10.61
C ARG A 186 -1.98 -17.78 10.71
N ARG A 187 -2.01 -17.24 11.92
CA ARG A 187 -2.45 -15.86 12.18
C ARG A 187 -1.44 -14.94 11.51
N CYS A 188 -1.86 -14.21 10.49
CA CYS A 188 -1.21 -12.97 10.10
C CYS A 188 -2.08 -11.84 10.64
N PHE A 189 -1.48 -11.00 11.48
CA PHE A 189 -2.01 -9.73 11.90
C PHE A 189 -1.40 -8.64 11.01
N LEU A 190 -2.27 -7.77 10.51
CA LEU A 190 -2.00 -6.37 10.26
C LEU A 190 -2.89 -5.59 11.24
#